data_AF-A0A397SW28-F1
#
_entry.id   AF-A0A397SW28-F1
#
_cell.length_a   1.000
_cell.length_b   1.000
_cell.length_c   1.000
_cell.angle_alpha   90.00
_cell.angle_beta   90.00
_cell.angle_gamma   90.00
#
_symmetry.space_group_name_H-M   'P 1'
#
loop_
_entity.id
_entity.type
_entity.pdbx_description
1 polymer ?
#
loop_
_entity_poly.entity_id
_entity_poly.type
_entity_poly.pdbx_seq_one_letter_code
_entity_poly.pdbx_strand_id
1 'polypeptide(L)' 'DGFLLAALKNQKDRLFLLKLDQEMERFIKEKNRTRLEFPPMNSYQRLIVHRVAQYFKLSHVVDTSGKAVVLYKSAETQM' A
#
# COMPACT_ATOMS: atom_id res chain seq x y z
N ASP A 1 0.25 1.60 -14.61
CA ASP A 1 0.93 2.68 -13.88
C ASP A 1 2.42 2.67 -14.22
N GLY A 2 2.94 3.72 -14.87
CA GLY A 2 4.36 3.81 -15.23
C GLY A 2 5.29 3.95 -14.03
N PHE A 3 4.79 4.45 -12.90
CA PHE A 3 5.56 4.62 -11.67
C PHE A 3 5.90 3.26 -11.03
N LEU A 4 4.91 2.37 -10.86
CA LEU A 4 5.15 1.04 -10.29
C LEU A 4 6.10 0.20 -11.15
N LEU A 5 6.00 0.33 -12.48
CA LEU A 5 6.92 -0.33 -13.41
C LEU A 5 8.36 0.20 -13.26
N ALA A 6 8.54 1.50 -13.02
CA ALA A 6 9.85 2.07 -12.74
C ALA A 6 10.39 1.62 -11.37
N ALA A 7 9.55 1.58 -10.34
CA ALA A 7 9.91 1.08 -9.01
C ALA A 7 10.36 -0.39 -9.05
N LEU A 8 9.74 -1.23 -9.88
CA LEU A 8 10.16 -2.62 -10.08
C LEU A 8 11.55 -2.76 -10.72
N LYS A 9 12.01 -1.77 -11.48
CA LYS A 9 13.36 -1.78 -12.09
C LYS A 9 14.46 -1.39 -11.11
N ASN A 10 14.13 -0.62 -10.06
CA ASN A 10 15.07 -0.27 -9.01
C ASN A 10 15.11 -1.38 -7.94
N GLN A 11 16.30 -1.89 -7.62
CA GLN A 11 16.43 -3.03 -6.69
C GLN A 11 15.84 -2.78 -5.30
N LYS A 12 16.05 -1.59 -4.74
CA LYS A 12 15.56 -1.22 -3.41
C LYS A 12 14.04 -1.06 -3.42
N ASP A 13 13.52 -0.36 -4.41
CA ASP A 13 12.09 -0.08 -4.53
C ASP A 13 11.32 -1.37 -4.87
N ARG A 14 11.89 -2.23 -5.72
CA ARG A 14 11.35 -3.56 -6.03
C ARG A 14 11.13 -4.38 -4.77
N LEU A 15 12.14 -4.45 -3.89
CA LEU A 15 12.02 -5.22 -2.66
C LEU A 15 10.92 -4.66 -1.74
N PHE A 16 10.81 -3.34 -1.66
CA PHE A 16 9.77 -2.68 -0.87
C PHE A 16 8.37 -2.91 -1.46
N LEU A 17 8.22 -2.75 -2.77
CA LEU A 17 6.98 -2.95 -3.51
C LEU A 17 6.49 -4.39 -3.35
N LEU A 18 7.35 -5.40 -3.52
CA LEU A 18 6.97 -6.81 -3.34
C LEU A 18 6.52 -7.13 -1.91
N LYS A 19 7.11 -6.48 -0.90
CA LYS A 19 6.66 -6.63 0.50
C LYS A 19 5.28 -6.01 0.71
N LEU A 20 5.03 -4.84 0.13
CA LEU A 20 3.72 -4.19 0.19
C LEU A 20 2.65 -5.00 -0.51
N ASP A 21 2.96 -5.52 -1.69
CA ASP A 21 2.07 -6.37 -2.49
C ASP A 21 1.58 -7.57 -1.69
N GLN A 22 2.51 -8.33 -1.10
CA GLN A 22 2.18 -9.48 -0.25
C GLN A 22 1.41 -9.09 1.02
N GLU A 23 1.76 -7.97 1.68
CA GLU A 23 1.07 -7.55 2.90
C GLU A 23 -0.37 -7.10 2.59
N MET A 24 -0.58 -6.37 1.50
CA MET A 24 -1.91 -5.95 1.07
C MET A 24 -2.75 -7.14 0.61
N GLU A 25 -2.17 -8.09 -0.11
CA GLU A 25 -2.85 -9.34 -0.51
C GLU A 25 -3.30 -10.15 0.73
N ARG A 26 -2.40 -10.32 1.71
CA ARG A 26 -2.74 -10.95 3.00
C ARG A 26 -3.88 -10.21 3.70
N PHE A 27 -3.77 -8.89 3.79
CA PHE A 27 -4.80 -8.04 4.39
C PHE A 27 -6.16 -8.23 3.70
N ILE A 28 -6.21 -8.24 2.36
CA ILE A 28 -7.45 -8.45 1.59
C ILE A 28 -8.07 -9.81 1.90
N LYS A 29 -7.26 -10.88 1.91
CA LYS A 29 -7.70 -12.27 2.21
C LYS A 29 -8.22 -12.44 3.63
N GLU A 30 -7.70 -11.68 4.59
CA GLU A 30 -8.05 -11.81 6.01
C GLU A 30 -9.40 -11.13 6.33
N LYS A 31 -10.50 -11.88 6.31
CA LYS A 31 -11.87 -11.35 6.46
C LYS A 31 -12.10 -10.53 7.74
N ASN A 32 -11.45 -10.90 8.84
CA ASN A 32 -11.65 -10.25 10.15
C ASN A 32 -10.85 -8.96 10.31
N ARG A 33 -9.88 -8.70 9.42
CA ARG A 33 -9.05 -7.50 9.46
C ARG A 33 -9.67 -6.41 8.60
N THR A 34 -10.06 -5.30 9.22
CA THR A 34 -10.74 -4.16 8.57
C THR A 34 -9.81 -2.99 8.26
N ARG A 35 -8.65 -2.93 8.95
CA ARG A 35 -7.66 -1.86 8.87
C ARG A 35 -6.24 -2.42 8.81
N LEU A 36 -5.40 -1.84 7.95
CA LEU A 36 -3.96 -2.07 7.89
C LEU A 36 -3.24 -0.74 8.05
N GLU A 37 -2.46 -0.59 9.12
CA GLU A 37 -1.66 0.61 9.38
C GLU A 37 -0.19 0.33 9.15
N PHE A 38 0.45 1.20 8.38
CA PHE A 38 1.89 1.15 8.16
C PHE A 38 2.63 2.00 9.18
N PRO A 39 3.89 1.65 9.52
CA PRO A 39 4.73 2.50 10.35
C PRO A 39 4.99 3.86 9.67
N PRO A 40 5.48 4.87 10.41
CA PRO A 40 5.92 6.13 9.83
C PRO A 40 6.90 5.92 8.67
N MET A 41 6.57 6.50 7.52
CA MET A 41 7.32 6.38 6.27
C MET A 41 7.70 7.75 5.74
N ASN A 42 8.76 7.83 4.94
CA ASN A 42 9.07 9.06 4.21
C ASN A 42 8.08 9.28 3.05
N SER A 43 8.06 10.49 2.48
CA SER A 43 7.12 10.87 1.42
C SER A 43 7.17 9.93 0.20
N TYR A 44 8.35 9.42 -0.18
CA TYR A 44 8.49 8.52 -1.32
C TYR A 44 7.94 7.12 -1.04
N GLN A 45 8.23 6.56 0.14
CA GLN A 45 7.66 5.28 0.56
C GLN A 45 6.14 5.36 0.65
N ARG A 46 5.59 6.45 1.20
CA ARG A 46 4.13 6.68 1.21
C ARG A 46 3.57 6.74 -0.20
N LEU A 47 4.23 7.42 -1.14
CA LEU A 47 3.80 7.44 -2.54
C LEU A 47 3.69 6.03 -3.12
N ILE A 48 4.66 5.14 -2.85
CA ILE A 48 4.57 3.74 -3.30
C ILE A 48 3.36 3.06 -2.66
N VAL A 49 3.15 3.20 -1.34
CA VAL A 49 1.97 2.62 -0.65
C VAL A 49 0.67 3.12 -1.28
N HIS A 50 0.55 4.42 -1.56
CA HIS A 50 -0.62 5.00 -2.23
C HIS A 50 -0.87 4.35 -3.60
N ARG A 51 0.18 4.18 -4.42
CA ARG A 51 0.04 3.57 -5.76
C ARG A 51 -0.34 2.09 -5.70
N VAL A 52 0.24 1.32 -4.77
CA VAL A 52 -0.13 -0.10 -4.61
C VAL A 52 -1.54 -0.23 -4.03
N ALA A 53 -1.94 0.62 -3.07
CA ALA A 53 -3.31 0.64 -2.55
C ALA A 53 -4.33 1.00 -3.64
N GLN A 54 -4.01 1.95 -4.52
CA GLN A 54 -4.83 2.28 -5.71
C GLN A 54 -4.97 1.10 -6.67
N TYR A 55 -3.90 0.32 -6.88
CA TYR A 55 -3.94 -0.88 -7.72
C TYR A 55 -4.95 -1.90 -7.21
N PHE A 56 -4.95 -2.19 -5.90
CA PHE A 56 -5.93 -3.07 -5.26
C PHE A 56 -7.28 -2.41 -4.95
N LYS A 57 -7.48 -1.14 -5.35
CA LYS A 57 -8.67 -0.33 -5.05
C LYS A 57 -9.01 -0.26 -3.56
N LEU A 58 -7.98 -0.26 -2.71
CA LEU A 58 -8.12 -0.06 -1.27
C LEU A 58 -8.31 1.43 -0.97
N SER A 59 -9.26 1.73 -0.07
CA SER A 59 -9.37 3.05 0.53
C SER A 59 -8.17 3.31 1.44
N HIS A 60 -7.64 4.53 1.43
CA HIS A 60 -6.44 4.85 2.18
C HIS A 60 -6.38 6.32 2.59
N VAL A 61 -5.87 6.56 3.79
CA VAL A 61 -5.68 7.89 4.36
C VAL A 61 -4.30 8.01 4.99
N VAL A 62 -3.83 9.24 5.16
CA VAL A 62 -2.65 9.52 5.98
C VAL A 62 -3.14 9.79 7.41
N ASP A 63 -2.41 9.31 8.41
CA ASP A 63 -2.71 9.58 9.81
C ASP A 63 -2.67 11.09 10.13
N THR A 64 -3.20 11.48 11.30
CA THR A 64 -3.26 12.89 11.71
C THR A 64 -1.89 13.54 11.83
N SER A 65 -0.81 12.76 12.00
CA SER A 65 0.56 13.26 12.03
C SER A 65 1.18 13.47 10.64
N GLY A 66 0.54 12.99 9.57
CA GLY A 66 1.03 13.09 8.20
C GLY A 66 2.16 12.10 7.86
N LYS A 67 2.42 11.11 8.73
CA LYS A 67 3.62 10.26 8.67
C LYS A 67 3.31 8.80 8.34
N ALA A 68 2.12 8.31 8.65
CA ALA A 68 1.72 6.93 8.44
C ALA A 68 0.56 6.83 7.44
N VAL A 69 0.48 5.73 6.71
CA VAL A 69 -0.63 5.44 5.80
C VAL A 69 -1.48 4.32 6.41
N VAL A 70 -2.78 4.51 6.36
CA VAL A 70 -3.76 3.57 6.87
C VAL A 70 -4.66 3.14 5.71
N LEU A 71 -4.76 1.83 5.48
CA LEU A 71 -5.65 1.24 4.49
C LEU A 71 -6.91 0.68 5.13
N TYR A 72 -7.99 0.72 4.35
CA TYR A 72 -9.29 0.13 4.65
C TYR A 72 -9.80 -0.64 3.44
N LYS A 73 -10.53 -1.73 3.68
CA LYS A 73 -11.25 -2.43 2.62
C LYS A 73 -12.46 -1.59 2.22
N SER A 74 -12.66 -1.39 0.93
CA SER A 74 -13.89 -0.82 0.36
C SER A 74 -14.65 -1.86 -0.46
N ALA A 75 -15.88 -1.54 -0.86
CA ALA A 75 -16.66 -2.39 -1.76
C ALA A 75 -15.99 -2.60 -3.12
N GLU A 76 -15.11 -1.69 -3.54
CA GLU A 76 -14.36 -1.80 -4.80
C GLU A 76 -13.05 -2.58 -4.69
N THR A 77 -12.67 -3.06 -3.50
CA THR A 77 -11.40 -3.79 -3.29
C THR A 77 -11.30 -4.97 -4.26
N GLN A 78 -10.17 -5.08 -4.95
CA GLN A 78 -9.89 -6.13 -5.91
C GLN A 78 -8.58 -6.84 -5.58
N MET A 79 -8.47 -8.10 -5.99
CA MET A 79 -7.24 -8.91 -5.96
C MET A 79 -6.71 -9.08 -7.36
#